data_AF-A0A084SF69-F1
#
_entry.id   AF-A0A084SF69-F1
#
_cell.length_a   1.000
_cell.length_b   1.000
_cell.length_c   1.000
_cell.angle_alpha   90.00
_cell.angle_beta   90.00
_cell.angle_gamma   90.00
#
_symmetry.space_group_name_H-M   'P 1'
#
loop_
_entity.id
_entity.type
_entity.pdbx_description
1 polymer ?
#
loop_
_entity_poly.entity_id
_entity_poly.type
_entity_poly.pdbx_seq_one_letter_code
_entity_poly.pdbx_strand_id
1 'polypeptide(L)'
;MGIREEARRGRPFWLFFGAENAENMWSYIAGYLHCCYRNGFTDEEWGRFVDWLADVKHEFPEGGGWVKKFLDDCGGDHGKVIMKFLDLAAEFVATQRG
;
A
#
# COMPACT_ATOMS: atom_id res chain seq x y z
N MET A 1 -16.93 3.18 -0.58
CA MET A 1 -16.61 1.87 0.06
C MET A 1 -15.20 1.49 -0.38
N GLY A 2 -14.29 1.18 0.54
CA GLY A 2 -12.86 1.02 0.22
C GLY A 2 -12.46 -0.42 -0.11
N ILE A 3 -11.35 -0.59 -0.84
CA ILE A 3 -10.81 -1.88 -1.31
C ILE A 3 -10.63 -2.87 -0.15
N ARG A 4 -10.11 -2.40 0.99
CA ARG A 4 -9.94 -3.19 2.21
C ARG A 4 -11.24 -3.84 2.71
N GLU A 5 -12.34 -3.08 2.71
CA GLU A 5 -13.62 -3.57 3.20
C GLU A 5 -14.27 -4.56 2.23
N GLU A 6 -14.09 -4.37 0.93
CA GLU A 6 -14.48 -5.36 -0.08
C GLU A 6 -13.67 -6.65 0.07
N ALA A 7 -12.35 -6.56 0.25
CA ALA A 7 -11.48 -7.72 0.44
C ALA A 7 -11.87 -8.56 1.67
N ARG A 8 -12.19 -7.89 2.79
CA ARG A 8 -12.70 -8.56 4.00
C ARG A 8 -14.05 -9.26 3.82
N ARG A 9 -14.84 -8.83 2.83
CA ARG A 9 -16.09 -9.51 2.41
C ARG A 9 -15.85 -10.65 1.43
N GLY A 10 -14.59 -11.03 1.19
CA GLY A 10 -14.21 -12.11 0.27
C GLY A 10 -14.17 -11.69 -1.19
N ARG A 11 -14.18 -10.38 -1.49
CA ARG A 11 -14.00 -9.92 -2.87
C ARG A 11 -12.52 -10.03 -3.25
N PRO A 12 -12.23 -10.62 -4.41
CA PRO A 12 -10.85 -10.92 -4.75
C PRO A 12 -10.13 -9.67 -5.30
N PHE A 13 -8.83 -9.55 -5.06
CA PHE A 13 -8.07 -8.33 -5.37
C PHE A 13 -7.97 -8.01 -6.85
N TRP A 14 -8.19 -9.00 -7.71
CA TRP A 14 -8.07 -8.81 -9.15
C TRP A 14 -9.13 -7.93 -9.79
N LEU A 15 -10.23 -7.70 -9.08
CA LEU A 15 -11.22 -6.69 -9.46
C LEU A 15 -10.68 -5.26 -9.36
N PHE A 16 -9.62 -5.02 -8.58
CA PHE A 16 -9.06 -3.69 -8.34
C PHE A 16 -7.72 -3.47 -9.04
N PHE A 17 -6.86 -4.48 -9.06
CA PHE A 17 -5.46 -4.33 -9.50
C PHE A 17 -5.05 -5.26 -10.66
N GLY A 18 -5.97 -6.02 -11.25
CA GLY A 18 -5.61 -7.07 -12.21
C GLY A 18 -5.05 -8.31 -11.49
N ALA A 19 -4.10 -9.08 -12.05
CA ALA A 19 -3.64 -10.30 -11.36
C ALA A 19 -3.26 -10.04 -9.88
N GLU A 20 -3.66 -10.94 -8.97
CA GLU A 20 -3.49 -10.81 -7.51
C GLU A 20 -2.01 -10.90 -7.11
N ASN A 21 -1.33 -9.78 -7.30
CA ASN A 21 0.10 -9.63 -7.14
C ASN A 21 0.39 -8.27 -6.51
N ALA A 22 1.11 -8.28 -5.39
CA ALA A 22 1.54 -7.07 -4.69
C ALA A 22 2.34 -6.10 -5.58
N GLU A 23 3.11 -6.60 -6.55
CA GLU A 23 3.84 -5.78 -7.53
C GLU A 23 2.89 -5.05 -8.50
N ASN A 24 1.74 -5.65 -8.83
CA ASN A 24 0.72 -4.99 -9.66
C ASN A 24 0.04 -3.87 -8.87
N MET A 25 -0.27 -4.12 -7.59
CA MET A 25 -0.79 -3.07 -6.70
C MET A 25 0.22 -1.91 -6.58
N TRP A 26 1.50 -2.22 -6.39
CA TRP A 26 2.54 -1.20 -6.35
C TRP A 26 2.64 -0.43 -7.67
N SER A 27 2.58 -1.12 -8.81
CA SER A 27 2.59 -0.49 -10.12
C SER A 27 1.40 0.46 -10.33
N TYR A 28 0.22 0.10 -9.82
CA TYR A 28 -0.95 0.98 -9.83
C TYR A 28 -0.72 2.26 -9.01
N ILE A 29 -0.21 2.14 -7.79
CA ILE A 29 0.12 3.29 -6.92
C ILE A 29 1.19 4.17 -7.58
N ALA A 30 2.29 3.57 -8.03
CA ALA A 30 3.39 4.28 -8.68
C ALA A 30 2.93 5.02 -9.95
N GLY A 31 2.05 4.40 -10.75
CA GLY A 31 1.44 5.03 -11.92
C GLY A 31 0.60 6.25 -11.57
N TYR A 32 -0.24 6.15 -10.54
CA TYR A 32 -1.01 7.29 -10.03
C TYR A 32 -0.10 8.43 -9.56
N LEU A 33 0.90 8.12 -8.71
CA LEU A 33 1.85 9.12 -8.21
C LEU A 33 2.64 9.80 -9.34
N HIS A 34 3.07 9.03 -10.35
CA HIS A 34 3.73 9.58 -11.53
C HIS A 34 2.80 10.50 -12.32
N CYS A 35 1.52 10.13 -12.49
CA CYS A 35 0.52 11.01 -13.11
C CYS A 35 0.33 12.30 -12.32
N CYS A 36 0.21 12.26 -10.99
CA CYS A 36 0.12 13.45 -10.15
C CYS A 36 1.33 14.37 -10.39
N TYR A 37 2.54 13.82 -10.26
CA TYR A 37 3.79 14.55 -10.45
C TYR A 37 3.86 15.22 -11.83
N ARG A 38 3.50 14.49 -12.90
CA ARG A 38 3.52 15.01 -14.28
C ARG A 38 2.52 16.14 -14.51
N ASN A 39 1.47 16.23 -13.71
CA ASN A 39 0.47 17.30 -13.77
C ASN A 39 0.72 18.40 -12.73
N GLY A 40 1.87 18.41 -12.06
CA GLY A 40 2.23 19.41 -11.06
C GLY A 40 1.52 19.25 -9.71
N PHE A 41 0.92 18.09 -9.46
CA PHE A 41 0.34 17.73 -8.17
C PHE A 41 1.32 16.86 -7.38
N THR A 42 1.47 17.15 -6.09
CA THR A 42 2.17 16.30 -5.14
C THR A 42 1.17 15.66 -4.20
N ASP A 43 1.25 14.34 -4.07
CA ASP A 43 0.47 13.62 -3.05
C ASP A 43 1.24 13.68 -1.72
N GLU A 44 0.97 14.74 -0.95
CA GLU A 44 1.59 14.91 0.37
C GLU A 44 1.12 13.85 1.37
N GLU A 45 -0.08 13.28 1.19
CA GLU A 45 -0.60 12.24 2.06
C GLU A 45 0.16 10.93 1.86
N TRP A 46 0.49 10.59 0.61
CA TRP A 46 1.40 9.50 0.29
C TRP A 46 2.76 9.69 0.97
N GLY A 47 3.35 10.89 0.88
CA GLY A 47 4.63 11.19 1.53
C GLY A 47 4.59 10.94 3.03
N ARG A 48 3.59 11.53 3.72
CA ARG A 48 3.39 11.32 5.17
C ARG A 48 3.16 9.86 5.54
N PHE A 49 2.46 9.10 4.71
CA PHE A 49 2.26 7.67 4.94
C PHE A 49 3.58 6.89 4.86
N VAL A 50 4.42 7.18 3.86
CA VAL A 50 5.74 6.53 3.71
C VAL A 50 6.65 6.87 4.89
N ASP A 51 6.69 8.13 5.30
CA ASP A 51 7.47 8.58 6.46
C ASP A 51 6.98 7.88 7.74
N TRP A 52 5.66 7.83 7.97
CA TRP A 52 5.09 7.09 9.11
C TRP A 52 5.42 5.59 9.06
N LEU A 53 5.40 4.98 7.89
CA LEU A 53 5.72 3.56 7.71
C LEU A 53 7.20 3.27 8.02
N ALA A 54 8.09 4.20 7.69
CA ALA A 54 9.52 4.11 8.01
C ALA A 54 9.80 4.42 9.48
N ASP A 55 9.37 5.58 9.96
CA ASP A 55 9.82 6.16 11.23
C ASP A 55 9.05 5.64 12.44
N VAL A 56 7.76 5.32 12.27
CA VAL A 56 6.89 4.85 13.36
C VAL A 56 6.74 3.34 13.34
N LYS A 57 6.55 2.76 12.15
CA LYS A 57 6.35 1.32 12.01
C LYS A 57 7.65 0.54 11.82
N HIS A 58 8.74 1.19 11.39
CA HIS A 58 9.99 0.53 11.04
C HIS A 58 9.81 -0.59 10.00
N GLU A 59 8.80 -0.43 9.13
CA GLU A 59 8.37 -1.42 8.14
C GLU A 59 8.90 -1.10 6.73
N PHE A 60 9.57 0.04 6.55
CA PHE A 60 10.20 0.44 5.29
C PHE A 60 11.73 0.22 5.36
N PRO A 61 12.29 -0.81 4.70
CA PRO A 61 13.72 -1.07 4.76
C PRO A 61 14.48 -0.14 3.81
N GLU A 62 15.65 0.34 4.24
CA GLU A 62 16.57 1.07 3.38
C GLU A 62 16.93 0.23 2.13
N GLY A 63 16.66 0.77 0.94
CA GLY A 63 17.13 0.23 -0.35
C GLY A 63 16.29 -0.85 -1.03
N GLY A 64 15.18 -1.33 -0.43
CA GLY A 64 14.41 -2.47 -0.98
C GLY A 64 12.93 -2.24 -1.28
N GLY A 65 12.34 -1.13 -0.80
CA GLY A 65 10.90 -0.88 -0.86
C GLY A 65 10.08 -1.82 0.03
N TRP A 66 8.86 -1.41 0.36
CA TRP A 66 7.98 -2.15 1.28
C TRP A 66 7.49 -3.50 0.70
N VAL A 67 7.32 -3.62 -0.62
CA VAL A 67 6.76 -4.82 -1.28
C VAL A 67 7.60 -6.05 -0.99
N LYS A 68 8.91 -5.98 -1.20
CA LYS A 68 9.83 -7.10 -0.99
C LYS A 68 9.81 -7.56 0.47
N LYS A 69 9.95 -6.62 1.41
CA LYS A 69 9.91 -6.95 2.84
C LYS A 69 8.59 -7.59 3.24
N PHE A 70 7.46 -7.08 2.76
CA PHE A 70 6.17 -7.67 3.11
C PHE A 70 6.00 -9.07 2.51
N LEU A 71 6.53 -9.31 1.31
CA LEU A 71 6.56 -10.66 0.73
C LEU A 71 7.36 -11.62 1.61
N ASP A 72 8.54 -11.20 2.09
CA ASP A 72 9.35 -12.01 3.00
C ASP A 72 8.58 -12.29 4.32
N ASP A 73 7.98 -11.26 4.93
CA ASP A 73 7.17 -11.38 6.15
C ASP A 73 5.92 -12.28 5.96
N CYS A 74 5.34 -12.29 4.76
CA CYS A 74 4.11 -13.02 4.45
C CYS A 74 4.37 -14.40 3.82
N GLY A 75 5.62 -14.85 3.72
CA GLY A 75 5.98 -16.13 3.11
C GLY A 75 5.63 -16.21 1.62
N GLY A 76 5.72 -15.10 0.91
CA GLY A 76 5.40 -14.99 -0.53
C GLY A 76 3.91 -14.89 -0.85
N ASP A 77 3.03 -14.80 0.15
CA ASP A 77 1.58 -14.69 -0.05
C ASP A 77 1.18 -13.25 -0.42
N HIS A 78 1.02 -12.99 -1.72
CA HIS A 78 0.67 -11.67 -2.23
C HIS A 78 -0.66 -11.13 -1.71
N GLY A 79 -1.66 -11.98 -1.46
CA GLY A 79 -2.94 -11.56 -0.90
C GLY A 79 -2.77 -11.03 0.53
N LYS A 80 -1.95 -11.71 1.35
CA LYS A 80 -1.58 -11.22 2.68
C LYS A 80 -0.76 -9.93 2.62
N VAL A 81 0.14 -9.77 1.65
CA VAL A 81 0.90 -8.52 1.46
C VAL A 81 -0.04 -7.34 1.18
N ILE A 82 -0.98 -7.54 0.25
CA ILE A 82 -1.98 -6.51 -0.10
C ILE A 82 -2.82 -6.16 1.14
N MET A 83 -3.29 -7.16 1.89
CA MET A 83 -4.03 -6.91 3.14
C MET A 83 -3.20 -6.18 4.19
N LYS A 84 -1.94 -6.58 4.42
CA LYS A 84 -1.02 -5.92 5.37
C LYS A 84 -0.87 -4.44 5.01
N PHE A 85 -0.64 -4.13 3.74
CA PHE A 85 -0.55 -2.75 3.27
C PHE A 85 -1.84 -1.96 3.52
N LEU A 86 -3.00 -2.53 3.15
CA LEU A 86 -4.30 -1.88 3.33
C LEU A 86 -4.66 -1.66 4.81
N ASP A 87 -4.27 -2.58 5.69
CA ASP A 87 -4.45 -2.44 7.13
C ASP A 87 -3.57 -1.33 7.70
N LEU A 88 -2.30 -1.24 7.27
CA LEU A 88 -1.39 -0.15 7.66
C LEU A 88 -1.88 1.21 7.16
N ALA A 89 -2.39 1.30 5.94
CA ALA A 89 -2.98 2.53 5.41
C ALA A 89 -4.23 2.96 6.21
N ALA A 90 -5.09 2.00 6.58
CA ALA A 90 -6.25 2.29 7.43
C ALA A 90 -5.85 2.74 8.84
N GLU A 91 -4.81 2.14 9.41
CA GLU A 91 -4.25 2.55 10.70
C GLU A 91 -3.69 3.97 10.63
N PHE A 92 -2.89 4.28 9.61
CA PHE A 92 -2.35 5.63 9.40
C PHE A 92 -3.47 6.68 9.37
N VAL A 93 -4.51 6.47 8.55
CA VAL A 93 -5.66 7.39 8.47
C VAL A 93 -6.36 7.55 9.83
N ALA A 94 -6.44 6.48 10.64
CA ALA A 94 -7.00 6.57 11.98
C ALA A 94 -6.12 7.41 12.92
N THR A 95 -4.79 7.27 12.85
CA THR A 95 -3.84 8.05 13.67
C THR A 95 -3.80 9.54 13.33
N GLN A 96 -4.11 9.93 12.09
CA GLN A 96 -4.17 11.34 11.69
C GLN A 96 -5.47 12.05 12.13
N ARG A 97 -6.46 11.30 12.62
CA ARG A 97 -7.78 11.83 13.03
C ARG A 97 -7.97 11.93 14.55
N GLY A 98 -6.97 11.51 15.33
CA GLY A 98 -6.90 11.67 16.79
C GLY A 98 -6.12 12.92 17.15
#